data_AF-A0A2W5D167-F1
#
_entry.id   AF-A0A2W5D167-F1
#
_cell.length_a   1.000
_cell.length_b   1.000
_cell.length_c   1.000
_cell.angle_alpha   90.00
_cell.angle_beta   90.00
_cell.angle_gamma   90.00
#
_symmetry.space_group_name_H-M   'P 1'
#
loop_
_entity.id
_entity.type
_entity.pdbx_description
1 polymer ?
#
loop_
_entity_poly.entity_id
_entity_poly.type
_entity_poly.pdbx_seq_one_letter_code
_entity_poly.pdbx_strand_id
1 'polypeptide(L)'
;MEQSFAVTLLLSPVTWIMVLIAWCLVFLRTSKIPPTYNEFDKNRNRIGDFLKKGNSRDSEAEKRVRPTLERAGYSLMPMHTGLVVGAHFGEEGAPVRPLTPDMIIYAHHGKPCKIIVEYDGAKYHGFDQRGNPDLAEMCKDAERNQRFAEAGYTVVRIRGGQKYFDHAPNLDGTLEPARYAILTPGNDVCLTEDFEDDKHRSQVLDAVRNAQYHPAKYWDELVRGLYPYVERQNKVKAAEREMEAKLRAQGY
;
A
#
# COMPACT_ATOMS: atom_id res chain seq x y z
N MET A 1 -23.72 -45.29 37.92
CA MET A 1 -22.91 -44.06 37.93
C MET A 1 -23.78 -42.94 37.39
N GLU A 2 -24.22 -42.03 38.25
CA GLU A 2 -24.94 -40.85 37.80
C GLU A 2 -23.96 -39.97 37.01
N GLN A 3 -24.22 -39.78 35.71
CA GLN A 3 -23.48 -38.80 34.93
C GLN A 3 -23.75 -37.43 35.55
N SER A 4 -22.68 -36.70 35.88
CA SER A 4 -22.83 -35.38 36.45
C SER A 4 -23.52 -34.46 35.45
N PHE A 5 -24.32 -33.53 35.96
CA PHE A 5 -25.03 -32.53 35.15
C PHE A 5 -24.10 -31.80 34.17
N ALA A 6 -22.84 -31.55 34.57
CA ALA A 6 -21.83 -30.94 33.72
C ALA A 6 -21.49 -31.79 32.48
N VAL A 7 -21.42 -33.11 32.63
CA VAL A 7 -21.16 -34.04 31.51
C VAL A 7 -22.35 -34.07 30.56
N THR A 8 -23.57 -34.13 31.10
CA THR A 8 -24.81 -34.08 30.27
C THR A 8 -24.94 -32.76 29.52
N LEU A 9 -24.57 -31.64 30.15
CA LEU A 9 -24.59 -30.32 29.53
C LEU A 9 -23.53 -30.20 28.42
N LEU A 10 -22.30 -30.66 28.65
CA LEU A 10 -21.21 -30.61 27.66
C LEU A 10 -21.40 -31.57 26.48
N LEU A 11 -22.12 -32.69 26.68
CA LEU A 11 -22.45 -33.62 25.60
C LEU A 11 -23.73 -33.23 24.85
N SER A 12 -24.49 -32.26 25.37
CA SER A 12 -25.70 -31.78 24.69
C SER A 12 -25.33 -31.06 23.38
N PRO A 13 -25.89 -31.47 22.24
CA PRO A 13 -25.69 -30.78 20.96
C PRO A 13 -26.10 -29.29 21.02
N VAL A 14 -27.10 -28.97 21.85
CA VAL A 14 -27.60 -27.61 22.03
C VAL A 14 -26.53 -26.68 22.60
N THR A 15 -25.72 -27.19 23.54
CA THR A 15 -24.62 -26.41 24.14
C THR A 15 -23.60 -25.99 23.08
N TRP A 16 -23.21 -26.89 22.19
CA TRP A 16 -22.27 -26.59 21.11
C TRP A 16 -22.84 -25.66 20.05
N ILE A 17 -24.13 -25.80 19.72
CA ILE A 17 -24.83 -24.87 18.83
C ILE A 17 -24.86 -23.46 19.44
N MET A 18 -25.15 -23.34 20.74
CA MET A 18 -25.18 -22.05 21.43
C MET A 18 -23.79 -21.41 21.52
N VAL A 19 -22.73 -22.20 21.76
CA VAL A 19 -21.34 -21.74 21.71
C VAL A 19 -20.97 -21.26 20.30
N LEU A 20 -21.37 -21.99 19.26
CA LEU A 20 -21.13 -21.59 17.87
C LEU A 20 -21.86 -20.30 17.51
N ILE A 21 -23.13 -20.14 17.92
CA ILE A 21 -23.90 -18.91 17.72
C ILE A 21 -23.25 -17.73 18.46
N ALA A 22 -22.87 -17.90 19.72
CA ALA A 22 -22.19 -16.88 20.50
C ALA A 22 -20.85 -16.48 19.86
N TRP A 23 -20.09 -17.47 19.37
CA TRP A 23 -18.85 -17.25 18.63
C TRP A 23 -19.09 -16.46 17.33
N CYS A 24 -20.09 -16.86 16.52
CA CYS A 24 -20.48 -16.14 15.31
C CYS A 24 -20.91 -14.70 15.60
N LEU A 25 -21.68 -14.46 16.66
CA LEU A 25 -22.11 -13.12 17.06
C LEU A 25 -20.94 -12.25 17.51
N VAL A 26 -20.01 -12.80 18.28
CA VAL A 26 -18.78 -12.09 18.69
C VAL A 26 -17.91 -11.80 17.46
N PHE A 27 -17.71 -12.77 16.58
CA PHE A 27 -16.94 -12.65 15.34
C PHE A 27 -17.51 -11.59 14.40
N LEU A 28 -18.83 -11.57 14.21
CA LEU A 28 -19.52 -10.54 13.42
C LEU A 28 -19.42 -9.15 14.05
N ARG A 29 -19.34 -9.06 15.39
CA ARG A 29 -19.27 -7.80 16.13
C ARG A 29 -17.85 -7.23 16.22
N THR A 30 -16.81 -8.06 16.17
CA THR A 30 -15.41 -7.64 16.14
C THR A 30 -14.92 -7.26 14.74
N SER A 31 -15.59 -7.73 13.69
CA SER A 31 -15.26 -7.46 12.27
C SER A 31 -15.76 -6.10 11.76
N LYS A 32 -15.85 -5.07 12.61
CA LYS A 32 -16.29 -3.75 12.16
C LYS A 32 -15.22 -3.11 11.29
N ILE A 33 -15.50 -3.01 10.00
CA ILE A 33 -14.75 -2.18 9.05
C ILE A 33 -14.60 -0.78 9.67
N PRO A 34 -13.39 -0.21 9.70
CA PRO A 34 -13.17 1.17 10.15
C PRO A 34 -14.14 2.15 9.48
N PRO A 35 -14.61 3.19 10.19
CA PRO A 35 -15.53 4.17 9.63
C PRO A 35 -14.89 4.91 8.46
N THR A 36 -15.65 5.09 7.38
CA THR A 36 -15.24 5.78 6.16
C THR A 36 -16.10 7.02 5.93
N TYR A 37 -15.49 8.14 5.54
CA TYR A 37 -16.17 9.36 5.11
C TYR A 37 -16.57 9.27 3.63
N ASN A 38 -17.67 9.91 3.25
CA ASN A 38 -18.14 9.92 1.86
C ASN A 38 -17.28 10.83 0.98
N GLU A 39 -16.89 11.99 1.51
CA GLU A 39 -16.18 13.05 0.79
C GLU A 39 -15.00 13.55 1.63
N PHE A 40 -13.97 14.03 0.92
CA PHE A 40 -12.81 14.65 1.53
C PHE A 40 -13.09 16.13 1.88
N ASP A 41 -12.82 16.51 3.12
CA ASP A 41 -12.87 17.89 3.62
C ASP A 41 -11.58 18.20 4.38
N LYS A 42 -10.75 19.06 3.79
CA LYS A 42 -9.45 19.48 4.34
C LYS A 42 -9.52 20.15 5.72
N ASN A 43 -10.68 20.68 6.12
CA ASN A 43 -10.85 21.36 7.41
C ASN A 43 -11.36 20.41 8.51
N ARG A 44 -11.94 19.26 8.13
CA ARG A 44 -12.56 18.31 9.06
C ARG A 44 -11.79 17.00 9.17
N ASN A 45 -11.25 16.52 8.06
CA ASN A 45 -10.52 15.28 8.03
C ASN A 45 -9.15 15.40 8.68
N ARG A 46 -8.72 14.31 9.31
CA ARG A 46 -7.43 14.18 9.99
C ARG A 46 -6.62 13.07 9.36
N ILE A 47 -5.31 13.13 9.55
CA ILE A 47 -4.40 12.06 9.13
C ILE A 47 -4.87 10.73 9.74
N GLY A 48 -5.01 9.71 8.90
CA GLY A 48 -5.52 8.38 9.29
C GLY A 48 -7.01 8.15 9.03
N ASP A 49 -7.79 9.19 8.70
CA ASP A 49 -9.19 9.03 8.30
C ASP A 49 -9.30 8.28 6.97
N PHE A 50 -10.35 7.46 6.83
CA PHE A 50 -10.65 6.75 5.59
C PHE A 50 -11.72 7.45 4.77
N LEU A 51 -11.59 7.40 3.44
CA LEU A 51 -12.57 7.89 2.48
C LEU A 51 -13.14 6.71 1.70
N LYS A 52 -14.46 6.66 1.49
CA LYS A 52 -15.15 5.57 0.75
C LYS A 52 -14.63 5.39 -0.66
N LYS A 53 -14.20 6.48 -1.30
CA LYS A 53 -13.62 6.46 -2.62
C LYS A 53 -12.44 7.43 -2.67
N GLY A 54 -11.30 6.88 -3.02
CA GLY A 54 -10.08 7.59 -3.33
C GLY A 54 -10.08 8.07 -4.79
N ASN A 55 -8.90 8.44 -5.26
CA ASN A 55 -8.67 9.05 -6.56
C ASN A 55 -8.11 8.09 -7.64
N SER A 56 -8.01 6.79 -7.37
CA SER A 56 -7.42 5.82 -8.31
C SER A 56 -8.45 5.15 -9.23
N ARG A 57 -7.98 4.72 -10.41
CA ARG A 57 -8.68 3.79 -11.31
C ARG A 57 -8.51 2.35 -10.82
N ASP A 58 -9.39 1.44 -11.25
CA ASP A 58 -9.26 -0.02 -11.07
C ASP A 58 -7.81 -0.49 -11.24
N SER A 59 -7.20 -0.96 -10.15
CA SER A 59 -5.86 -1.52 -10.17
C SER A 59 -5.94 -3.01 -10.46
N GLU A 60 -5.51 -3.43 -11.65
CA GLU A 60 -5.42 -4.87 -12.00
C GLU A 60 -4.46 -5.61 -11.05
N ALA A 61 -3.53 -4.91 -10.43
CA ALA A 61 -2.65 -5.46 -9.42
C ALA A 61 -3.38 -5.77 -8.10
N GLU A 62 -4.25 -4.87 -7.64
CA GLU A 62 -5.09 -5.08 -6.47
C GLU A 62 -5.98 -6.32 -6.64
N LYS A 63 -6.55 -6.52 -7.84
CA LYS A 63 -7.36 -7.71 -8.17
C LYS A 63 -6.58 -9.03 -8.08
N ARG A 64 -5.26 -9.01 -8.27
CA ARG A 64 -4.41 -10.21 -8.22
C ARG A 64 -3.96 -10.58 -6.80
N VAL A 65 -3.51 -9.60 -6.02
CA VAL A 65 -2.91 -9.85 -4.69
C VAL A 65 -3.97 -9.95 -3.60
N ARG A 66 -5.07 -9.19 -3.70
CA ARG A 66 -6.12 -9.15 -2.68
C ARG A 66 -6.68 -10.54 -2.33
N PRO A 67 -7.06 -11.43 -3.29
CA PRO A 67 -7.58 -12.76 -2.96
C PRO A 67 -6.57 -13.63 -2.19
N THR A 68 -5.27 -13.41 -2.39
CA THR A 68 -4.20 -14.10 -1.65
C THR A 68 -4.18 -13.68 -0.19
N LEU A 69 -4.28 -12.38 0.08
CA LEU A 69 -4.33 -11.82 1.43
C LEU A 69 -5.63 -12.24 2.15
N GLU A 70 -6.78 -12.16 1.47
CA GLU A 70 -8.08 -12.55 2.04
C GLU A 70 -8.13 -14.03 2.41
N ARG A 71 -7.64 -14.93 1.53
CA ARG A 71 -7.54 -16.37 1.82
C ARG A 71 -6.61 -16.68 3.00
N ALA A 72 -5.59 -15.85 3.24
CA ALA A 72 -4.71 -15.97 4.39
C ALA A 72 -5.34 -15.44 5.70
N GLY A 73 -6.56 -14.89 5.66
CA GLY A 73 -7.27 -14.41 6.86
C GLY A 73 -7.06 -12.94 7.18
N TYR A 74 -6.47 -12.17 6.25
CA TYR A 74 -6.40 -10.71 6.35
C TYR A 74 -7.73 -10.08 5.95
N SER A 75 -8.14 -9.05 6.68
CA SER A 75 -9.32 -8.24 6.36
C SER A 75 -8.86 -6.91 5.77
N LEU A 76 -9.32 -6.62 4.55
CA LEU A 76 -8.94 -5.44 3.81
C LEU A 76 -10.10 -4.45 3.70
N MET A 77 -9.77 -3.16 3.67
CA MET A 77 -10.73 -2.12 3.30
C MET A 77 -11.25 -2.36 1.86
N PRO A 78 -12.44 -1.86 1.51
CA PRO A 78 -12.94 -1.90 0.13
C PRO A 78 -11.92 -1.34 -0.88
N MET A 79 -11.97 -1.81 -2.12
CA MET A 79 -11.12 -1.28 -3.19
C MET A 79 -11.29 0.23 -3.33
N HIS A 80 -10.21 0.92 -3.70
CA HIS A 80 -10.18 2.38 -3.82
C HIS A 80 -10.45 3.14 -2.50
N THR A 81 -10.33 2.52 -1.33
CA THR A 81 -10.44 3.28 -0.08
C THR A 81 -9.32 4.33 -0.01
N GLY A 82 -9.70 5.59 0.13
CA GLY A 82 -8.74 6.67 0.33
C GLY A 82 -8.28 6.73 1.79
N LEU A 83 -7.05 7.14 2.01
CA LEU A 83 -6.46 7.43 3.31
C LEU A 83 -6.05 8.91 3.34
N VAL A 84 -6.46 9.61 4.39
CA VAL A 84 -6.04 11.00 4.60
C VAL A 84 -4.64 11.01 5.19
N VAL A 85 -3.74 11.76 4.55
CA VAL A 85 -2.32 11.85 4.90
C VAL A 85 -1.83 13.30 4.91
N GLY A 86 -0.59 13.52 5.36
CA GLY A 86 0.06 14.83 5.32
C GLY A 86 0.27 15.38 3.90
N ALA A 87 0.63 16.66 3.83
CA ALA A 87 0.96 17.37 2.60
C ALA A 87 2.10 16.72 1.80
N HIS A 88 2.36 17.20 0.59
CA HIS A 88 3.53 16.73 -0.14
C HIS A 88 4.85 17.16 0.53
N PHE A 89 5.92 16.43 0.24
CA PHE A 89 7.26 16.89 0.62
C PHE A 89 7.54 18.26 -0.02
N GLY A 90 8.10 19.20 0.77
CA GLY A 90 8.33 20.58 0.33
C GLY A 90 7.11 21.49 0.35
N GLU A 91 5.95 21.00 0.81
CA GLU A 91 4.73 21.77 1.05
C GLU A 91 4.44 21.88 2.56
N GLU A 92 5.45 22.19 3.37
CA GLU A 92 5.29 22.29 4.82
C GLU A 92 4.20 23.31 5.20
N GLY A 93 3.21 22.87 5.99
CA GLY A 93 2.07 23.70 6.41
C GLY A 93 0.89 23.67 5.45
N ALA A 94 0.98 22.98 4.30
CA ALA A 94 -0.18 22.76 3.45
C ALA A 94 -1.20 21.80 4.13
N PRO A 95 -2.49 21.87 3.74
CA PRO A 95 -3.53 21.01 4.31
C PRO A 95 -3.26 19.53 4.07
N VAL A 96 -3.92 18.68 4.87
CA VAL A 96 -3.98 17.24 4.62
C VAL A 96 -4.53 16.95 3.23
N ARG A 97 -4.26 15.74 2.71
CA ARG A 97 -4.70 15.33 1.37
C ARG A 97 -5.16 13.87 1.37
N PRO A 98 -6.04 13.48 0.43
CA PRO A 98 -6.34 12.08 0.18
C PRO A 98 -5.21 11.42 -0.61
N LEU A 99 -4.84 10.20 -0.22
CA LEU A 99 -3.97 9.30 -0.96
C LEU A 99 -4.68 7.94 -1.05
N THR A 100 -4.60 7.26 -2.19
CA THR A 100 -5.24 5.95 -2.36
C THR A 100 -4.16 4.87 -2.39
N PRO A 101 -3.97 4.11 -1.30
CA PRO A 101 -3.14 2.91 -1.33
C PRO A 101 -3.81 1.83 -2.19
N ASP A 102 -3.03 0.91 -2.75
CA ASP A 102 -3.60 -0.24 -3.45
C ASP A 102 -4.41 -1.12 -2.48
N MET A 103 -3.87 -1.42 -1.30
CA MET A 103 -4.52 -2.30 -0.32
C MET A 103 -4.27 -1.82 1.10
N ILE A 104 -5.34 -1.77 1.89
CA ILE A 104 -5.29 -1.41 3.32
C ILE A 104 -5.78 -2.60 4.12
N ILE A 105 -4.89 -3.22 4.88
CA ILE A 105 -5.21 -4.29 5.81
C ILE A 105 -5.52 -3.67 7.17
N TYR A 106 -6.75 -3.85 7.65
CA TYR A 106 -7.19 -3.33 8.94
C TYR A 106 -7.24 -4.39 10.05
N ALA A 107 -7.25 -5.68 9.68
CA ALA A 107 -7.20 -6.77 10.65
C ALA A 107 -6.58 -8.06 10.07
N HIS A 108 -6.11 -8.93 10.97
CA HIS A 108 -5.69 -10.30 10.67
C HIS A 108 -6.33 -11.24 11.69
N HIS A 109 -7.15 -12.20 11.23
CA HIS A 109 -7.97 -13.06 12.09
C HIS A 109 -8.77 -12.29 13.16
N GLY A 110 -9.34 -11.14 12.77
CA GLY A 110 -10.14 -10.28 13.64
C GLY A 110 -9.33 -9.44 14.64
N LYS A 111 -8.00 -9.56 14.68
CA LYS A 111 -7.14 -8.67 15.46
C LYS A 111 -6.76 -7.45 14.64
N PRO A 112 -6.97 -6.22 15.15
CA PRO A 112 -6.59 -5.01 14.42
C PRO A 112 -5.10 -5.01 14.05
N CYS A 113 -4.80 -4.66 12.81
CA CYS A 113 -3.46 -4.38 12.33
C CYS A 113 -3.49 -3.18 11.38
N LYS A 114 -2.36 -2.48 11.25
CA LYS A 114 -2.23 -1.31 10.37
C LYS A 114 -1.15 -1.60 9.35
N ILE A 115 -1.53 -2.24 8.25
CA ILE A 115 -0.61 -2.55 7.16
C ILE A 115 -1.18 -2.01 5.86
N ILE A 116 -0.32 -1.34 5.09
CA ILE A 116 -0.58 -0.99 3.70
C ILE A 116 0.29 -1.87 2.82
N VAL A 117 -0.33 -2.42 1.77
CA VAL A 117 0.36 -3.15 0.72
C VAL A 117 0.22 -2.35 -0.57
N GLU A 118 1.34 -1.91 -1.13
CA GLU A 118 1.40 -1.29 -2.47
C GLU A 118 1.93 -2.34 -3.45
N TYR A 119 1.34 -2.40 -4.64
CA TYR A 119 1.87 -3.18 -5.76
C TYR A 119 2.41 -2.24 -6.82
N ASP A 120 3.72 -2.28 -6.98
CA ASP A 120 4.41 -1.43 -7.91
C ASP A 120 4.88 -2.30 -9.09
N GLY A 121 4.20 -2.15 -10.23
CA GLY A 121 4.60 -2.79 -11.47
C GLY A 121 5.77 -2.04 -12.12
N ALA A 122 6.78 -2.77 -12.59
CA ALA A 122 8.02 -2.19 -13.11
C ALA A 122 7.81 -1.28 -14.33
N LYS A 123 6.71 -1.45 -15.07
CA LYS A 123 6.27 -0.57 -16.16
C LYS A 123 6.03 0.88 -15.71
N TYR A 124 5.59 1.06 -14.46
CA TYR A 124 5.18 2.37 -13.93
C TYR A 124 6.17 2.92 -12.90
N HIS A 125 6.90 2.04 -12.19
CA HIS A 125 7.70 2.39 -11.02
C HIS A 125 9.15 1.91 -11.09
N GLY A 126 9.52 1.07 -12.07
CA GLY A 126 10.84 0.46 -12.15
C GLY A 126 11.82 1.34 -12.92
N PHE A 127 11.73 1.29 -14.24
CA PHE A 127 12.64 2.00 -15.13
C PHE A 127 11.84 2.87 -16.09
N ASP A 128 12.39 4.03 -16.45
CA ASP A 128 11.86 4.88 -17.50
C ASP A 128 11.84 4.12 -18.85
N GLN A 129 11.18 4.70 -19.85
CA GLN A 129 11.09 4.09 -21.19
C GLN A 129 12.46 3.89 -21.86
N ARG A 130 13.52 4.53 -21.36
CA ARG A 130 14.89 4.51 -21.89
C ARG A 130 15.78 3.51 -21.17
N GLY A 131 15.27 2.80 -20.18
CA GLY A 131 16.06 1.81 -19.43
C GLY A 131 16.97 2.44 -18.36
N ASN A 132 16.60 3.60 -17.81
CA ASN A 132 17.21 4.13 -16.57
C ASN A 132 16.24 4.02 -15.39
N PRO A 133 16.71 3.88 -14.14
CA PRO A 133 15.84 3.98 -12.96
C PRO A 133 15.08 5.31 -12.96
N ASP A 134 13.75 5.27 -12.77
CA ASP A 134 12.96 6.50 -12.64
C ASP A 134 13.08 7.05 -11.21
N LEU A 135 14.14 7.83 -10.99
CA LEU A 135 14.45 8.42 -9.68
C LEU A 135 13.33 9.34 -9.17
N ALA A 136 12.50 9.91 -10.06
CA ALA A 136 11.37 10.73 -9.65
C ALA A 136 10.22 9.86 -9.11
N GLU A 137 9.94 8.72 -9.75
CA GLU A 137 8.95 7.76 -9.23
C GLU A 137 9.43 7.08 -7.95
N MET A 138 10.72 6.72 -7.86
CA MET A 138 11.30 6.23 -6.60
C MET A 138 11.14 7.23 -5.44
N CYS A 139 11.36 8.52 -5.71
CA CYS A 139 11.14 9.57 -4.72
C CYS A 139 9.67 9.63 -4.27
N LYS A 140 8.71 9.54 -5.20
CA LYS A 140 7.28 9.56 -4.88
C LYS A 140 6.87 8.33 -4.09
N ASP A 141 7.43 7.17 -4.41
CA ASP A 141 7.18 5.94 -3.66
C ASP A 141 7.70 6.04 -2.21
N ALA A 142 8.91 6.55 -2.03
CA ALA A 142 9.47 6.81 -0.70
C ALA A 142 8.64 7.85 0.08
N GLU A 143 8.19 8.91 -0.59
CA GLU A 143 7.30 9.91 0.01
C GLU A 143 5.95 9.30 0.41
N ARG A 144 5.35 8.44 -0.43
CA ARG A 144 4.12 7.71 -0.08
C ARG A 144 4.32 6.86 1.18
N ASN A 145 5.45 6.16 1.31
CA ASN A 145 5.77 5.39 2.52
C ASN A 145 5.84 6.28 3.76
N GLN A 146 6.52 7.43 3.64
CA GLN A 146 6.59 8.44 4.70
C GLN A 146 5.17 8.85 5.15
N ARG A 147 4.28 9.16 4.21
CA ARG A 147 2.89 9.59 4.49
C ARG A 147 2.03 8.50 5.13
N PHE A 148 2.22 7.24 4.74
CA PHE A 148 1.56 6.12 5.39
C PHE A 148 2.08 5.86 6.80
N ALA A 149 3.39 5.98 7.01
CA ALA A 149 4.01 5.84 8.32
C ALA A 149 3.60 6.96 9.28
N GLU A 150 3.39 8.19 8.79
CA GLU A 150 2.79 9.32 9.54
C GLU A 150 1.38 8.98 10.02
N ALA A 151 0.60 8.25 9.23
CA ALA A 151 -0.72 7.73 9.62
C ALA A 151 -0.64 6.47 10.52
N GLY A 152 0.58 6.01 10.84
CA GLY A 152 0.84 4.88 11.73
C GLY A 152 0.71 3.51 11.07
N TYR A 153 0.91 3.41 9.75
CA TYR A 153 0.88 2.15 9.02
C TYR A 153 2.28 1.59 8.81
N THR A 154 2.40 0.26 8.95
CA THR A 154 3.50 -0.50 8.36
C THR A 154 3.27 -0.61 6.86
N VAL A 155 4.31 -0.38 6.05
CA VAL A 155 4.21 -0.42 4.59
C VAL A 155 4.99 -1.61 4.06
N VAL A 156 4.34 -2.39 3.18
CA VAL A 156 4.89 -3.49 2.41
C VAL A 156 4.74 -3.15 0.94
N ARG A 157 5.80 -3.28 0.16
CA ARG A 157 5.76 -3.04 -1.28
C ARG A 157 6.04 -4.31 -2.04
N ILE A 158 5.21 -4.64 -3.01
CA ILE A 158 5.45 -5.72 -3.96
C ILE A 158 5.97 -5.08 -5.24
N ARG A 159 7.26 -5.29 -5.54
CA ARG A 159 7.96 -4.79 -6.72
C ARG A 159 7.95 -5.87 -7.79
N GLY A 160 6.99 -5.79 -8.71
CA GLY A 160 6.76 -6.80 -9.74
C GLY A 160 7.35 -6.43 -11.09
N GLY A 161 8.24 -7.27 -11.62
CA GLY A 161 8.70 -7.23 -13.00
C GLY A 161 10.21 -7.04 -13.18
N GLN A 162 10.72 -7.62 -14.26
CA GLN A 162 12.15 -7.77 -14.53
C GLN A 162 12.91 -6.45 -14.56
N LYS A 163 12.24 -5.39 -15.02
CA LYS A 163 12.82 -4.06 -15.09
C LYS A 163 13.28 -3.53 -13.73
N TYR A 164 12.78 -4.01 -12.59
CA TYR A 164 13.37 -3.61 -11.29
C TYR A 164 14.80 -4.12 -11.06
N PHE A 165 15.20 -5.17 -11.77
CA PHE A 165 16.41 -5.96 -11.53
C PHE A 165 17.40 -5.90 -12.69
N ASP A 166 17.08 -5.15 -13.74
CA ASP A 166 18.02 -4.89 -14.84
C ASP A 166 19.22 -4.12 -14.28
N HIS A 167 20.44 -4.50 -14.68
CA HIS A 167 21.65 -3.80 -14.25
C HIS A 167 21.58 -2.33 -14.64
N ALA A 168 21.47 -1.44 -13.65
CA ALA A 168 21.60 -0.01 -13.85
C ALA A 168 23.05 0.42 -13.58
N PRO A 169 23.65 1.25 -14.44
CA PRO A 169 24.90 1.91 -14.11
C PRO A 169 24.68 2.82 -12.89
N ASN A 170 25.57 2.73 -11.90
CA ASN A 170 25.71 3.77 -10.87
C ASN A 170 26.01 5.12 -11.56
N LEU A 171 25.83 6.22 -10.81
CA LEU A 171 26.22 7.56 -11.25
C LEU A 171 27.71 7.69 -11.61
N ASP A 172 28.55 6.72 -11.18
CA ASP A 172 29.98 6.62 -11.46
C ASP A 172 30.34 5.59 -12.56
N GLY A 173 29.35 4.93 -13.17
CA GLY A 173 29.56 3.94 -14.24
C GLY A 173 29.80 2.50 -13.80
N THR A 174 29.78 2.19 -12.51
CA THR A 174 29.87 0.80 -12.02
C THR A 174 28.54 0.05 -12.16
N LEU A 175 28.56 -1.24 -12.53
CA LEU A 175 27.38 -2.09 -12.63
C LEU A 175 27.21 -2.90 -11.34
N GLU A 176 26.31 -2.49 -10.45
CA GLU A 176 25.86 -3.33 -9.34
C GLU A 176 24.47 -3.94 -9.64
N PRO A 177 24.14 -5.13 -9.10
CA PRO A 177 22.78 -5.66 -9.15
C PRO A 177 21.82 -4.62 -8.56
N ALA A 178 20.77 -4.26 -9.28
CA ALA A 178 19.92 -3.12 -8.97
C ALA A 178 19.28 -3.24 -7.57
N ARG A 179 19.93 -2.63 -6.58
CA ARG A 179 19.39 -2.39 -5.23
C ARG A 179 18.40 -1.23 -5.20
N TYR A 180 18.17 -0.55 -6.32
CA TYR A 180 17.31 0.62 -6.43
C TYR A 180 15.81 0.31 -6.26
N ALA A 181 15.39 -0.95 -6.47
CA ALA A 181 13.99 -1.36 -6.31
C ALA A 181 13.54 -1.39 -4.83
N ILE A 182 14.48 -1.58 -3.91
CA ILE A 182 14.20 -1.77 -2.48
C ILE A 182 14.27 -0.42 -1.78
N LEU A 183 13.10 0.09 -1.35
CA LEU A 183 12.99 1.26 -0.49
C LEU A 183 13.03 0.88 0.99
N THR A 184 12.54 -0.32 1.33
CA THR A 184 12.42 -0.76 2.72
C THR A 184 12.93 -2.20 2.84
N PRO A 185 14.23 -2.41 3.09
CA PRO A 185 14.79 -3.74 3.30
C PRO A 185 14.03 -4.50 4.38
N GLY A 186 13.55 -5.71 4.04
CA GLY A 186 12.76 -6.56 4.94
C GLY A 186 11.23 -6.40 4.81
N ASN A 187 10.74 -5.29 4.26
CA ASN A 187 9.31 -5.10 3.96
C ASN A 187 9.00 -5.13 2.46
N ASP A 188 9.99 -4.91 1.59
CA ASP A 188 9.80 -4.95 0.14
C ASP A 188 9.98 -6.38 -0.41
N VAL A 189 9.01 -6.84 -1.19
CA VAL A 189 9.01 -8.11 -1.92
C VAL A 189 9.40 -7.86 -3.36
N CYS A 190 10.49 -8.48 -3.80
CA CYS A 190 11.08 -8.27 -5.11
C CYS A 190 10.80 -9.47 -6.01
N LEU A 191 9.98 -9.30 -7.04
CA LEU A 191 9.58 -10.35 -7.97
C LEU A 191 10.09 -10.02 -9.37
N THR A 192 10.88 -10.92 -9.97
CA THR A 192 11.43 -10.72 -11.33
C THR A 192 10.37 -10.74 -12.44
N GLU A 193 9.15 -11.14 -12.11
CA GLU A 193 8.00 -11.15 -13.01
C GLU A 193 6.78 -10.54 -12.30
N ASP A 194 5.65 -10.44 -13.00
CA ASP A 194 4.41 -10.02 -12.37
C ASP A 194 3.94 -11.06 -11.32
N PHE A 195 3.19 -10.62 -10.32
CA PHE A 195 2.70 -11.52 -9.28
C PHE A 195 1.76 -12.60 -9.82
N GLU A 196 2.00 -13.82 -9.36
CA GLU A 196 1.27 -15.03 -9.67
C GLU A 196 1.08 -15.78 -8.35
N ASP A 197 -0.17 -16.10 -7.99
CA ASP A 197 -0.48 -16.68 -6.68
C ASP A 197 0.29 -17.98 -6.42
N ASP A 198 0.31 -18.89 -7.41
CA ASP A 198 0.91 -20.21 -7.24
C ASP A 198 2.43 -20.17 -7.03
N LYS A 199 3.11 -19.14 -7.55
CA LYS A 199 4.56 -18.96 -7.45
C LYS A 199 4.97 -18.10 -6.24
N HIS A 200 4.26 -17.00 -6.02
CA HIS A 200 4.74 -15.88 -5.21
C HIS A 200 4.00 -15.70 -3.89
N ARG A 201 2.90 -16.43 -3.67
CA ARG A 201 2.06 -16.30 -2.46
C ARG A 201 2.85 -16.38 -1.17
N SER A 202 3.72 -17.38 -1.01
CA SER A 202 4.47 -17.56 0.24
C SER A 202 5.35 -16.35 0.54
N GLN A 203 6.05 -15.82 -0.47
CA GLN A 203 6.93 -14.65 -0.31
C GLN A 203 6.15 -13.41 0.12
N VAL A 204 4.99 -13.15 -0.50
CA VAL A 204 4.13 -12.02 -0.13
C VAL A 204 3.57 -12.18 1.28
N LEU A 205 3.06 -13.36 1.63
CA LEU A 205 2.49 -13.62 2.96
C LEU A 205 3.54 -13.57 4.06
N ASP A 206 4.74 -14.10 3.81
CA ASP A 206 5.84 -14.02 4.77
C ASP A 206 6.30 -12.57 4.97
N ALA A 207 6.38 -11.77 3.90
CA ALA A 207 6.71 -10.36 4.02
C ALA A 207 5.65 -9.58 4.81
N VAL A 208 4.36 -9.77 4.51
CA VAL A 208 3.27 -9.11 5.27
C VAL A 208 3.27 -9.55 6.73
N ARG A 209 3.53 -10.84 7.02
CA ARG A 209 3.58 -11.35 8.40
C ARG A 209 4.76 -10.80 9.19
N ASN A 210 5.92 -10.66 8.55
CA ASN A 210 7.16 -10.28 9.21
C ASN A 210 7.48 -8.78 9.10
N ALA A 211 6.62 -8.01 8.43
CA ALA A 211 6.85 -6.59 8.17
C ALA A 211 7.04 -5.79 9.47
N GLN A 212 8.02 -4.91 9.46
CA GLN A 212 8.35 -4.06 10.59
C GLN A 212 7.86 -2.63 10.37
N TYR A 213 7.40 -1.99 11.44
CA TYR A 213 7.07 -0.57 11.37
C TYR A 213 8.36 0.26 11.26
N HIS A 214 8.42 1.13 10.26
CA HIS A 214 9.45 2.15 10.13
C HIS A 214 8.81 3.53 10.33
N PRO A 215 9.38 4.42 11.16
CA PRO A 215 8.85 5.76 11.34
C PRO A 215 9.05 6.59 10.08
N ALA A 216 8.21 7.60 9.85
CA ALA A 216 8.26 8.46 8.66
C ALA A 216 9.67 8.99 8.32
N LYS A 217 10.43 9.39 9.34
CA LYS A 217 11.81 9.87 9.22
C LYS A 217 12.79 8.88 8.56
N TYR A 218 12.44 7.59 8.48
CA TYR A 218 13.26 6.55 7.85
C TYR A 218 13.54 6.87 6.37
N TRP A 219 12.57 7.47 5.67
CA TRP A 219 12.71 7.81 4.25
C TRP A 219 13.17 9.25 3.98
N ASP A 220 13.40 10.07 5.01
CA ASP A 220 13.68 11.51 4.85
C ASP A 220 14.90 11.79 3.97
N GLU A 221 15.99 11.06 4.19
CA GLU A 221 17.23 11.25 3.43
C GLU A 221 17.02 10.90 1.95
N LEU A 222 16.33 9.78 1.69
CA LEU A 222 16.04 9.32 0.33
C LEU A 222 15.13 10.31 -0.40
N VAL A 223 14.04 10.76 0.25
CA VAL A 223 13.12 11.75 -0.34
C VAL A 223 13.86 13.05 -0.61
N ARG A 224 14.62 13.59 0.36
CA ARG A 224 15.41 14.83 0.18
C ARG A 224 16.42 14.71 -0.96
N GLY A 225 17.13 13.59 -1.05
CA GLY A 225 18.13 13.35 -2.08
C GLY A 225 17.56 13.22 -3.49
N LEU A 226 16.37 12.63 -3.61
CA LEU A 226 15.74 12.37 -4.93
C LEU A 226 14.74 13.46 -5.35
N TYR A 227 14.30 14.33 -4.45
CA TYR A 227 13.32 15.39 -4.75
C TYR A 227 13.70 16.28 -5.95
N PRO A 228 14.99 16.65 -6.20
CA PRO A 228 15.36 17.42 -7.39
C PRO A 228 15.00 16.75 -8.73
N TYR A 229 14.84 15.42 -8.77
CA TYR A 229 14.37 14.70 -9.95
C TYR A 229 12.86 14.88 -10.16
N VAL A 230 12.09 14.92 -9.08
CA VAL A 230 10.65 15.24 -9.10
C VAL A 230 10.43 16.67 -9.60
N GLU A 231 11.19 17.63 -9.09
CA GLU A 231 11.11 19.03 -9.53
C GLU A 231 11.40 19.18 -11.02
N ARG A 232 12.43 18.49 -11.53
CA ARG A 232 12.73 18.45 -12.97
C ARG A 232 11.58 17.86 -13.77
N GLN A 233 11.04 16.73 -13.34
CA GLN A 233 9.92 16.07 -14.02
C GLN A 233 8.68 16.98 -14.06
N ASN A 234 8.39 17.69 -12.96
CA ASN A 234 7.28 18.65 -12.88
C ASN A 234 7.47 19.85 -13.81
N LYS A 235 8.69 20.40 -13.90
CA LYS A 235 9.02 21.50 -14.84
C LYS A 235 8.84 21.08 -16.30
N VAL A 236 9.29 19.88 -16.66
CA VAL A 236 9.11 19.33 -18.02
C VAL A 236 7.63 19.18 -18.34
N LYS A 237 6.85 18.54 -17.45
CA LYS A 237 5.40 18.37 -17.63
C LYS A 237 4.65 19.70 -17.72
N ALA A 238 5.07 20.72 -16.96
CA ALA A 238 4.48 22.05 -17.02
C ALA A 238 4.75 22.72 -18.39
N ALA A 239 5.97 22.63 -18.89
CA ALA A 239 6.34 23.15 -20.21
C ALA A 239 5.59 22.42 -21.35
N GLU A 240 5.45 21.10 -21.27
CA GLU A 240 4.67 20.30 -22.23
C GLU A 240 3.20 20.73 -22.26
N ARG A 241 2.58 20.93 -21.09
CA ARG A 241 1.19 21.42 -20.99
C ARG A 241 1.03 22.83 -21.56
N GLU A 242 2.01 23.72 -21.32
CA GLU A 242 1.99 25.06 -21.88
C GLU A 242 2.11 25.03 -23.42
N MET A 243 2.97 24.16 -23.94
CA MET A 243 3.13 23.94 -25.38
C MET A 243 1.86 23.37 -26.00
N GLU A 244 1.25 22.35 -25.38
CA GLU A 244 -0.02 21.77 -25.83
C GLU A 244 -1.15 22.81 -25.81
N ALA A 245 -1.23 23.63 -24.77
CA ALA A 245 -2.20 24.72 -24.69
C ALA A 245 -2.00 25.75 -25.80
N LYS A 246 -0.73 26.08 -26.14
CA LYS A 246 -0.39 26.98 -27.25
C LYS A 246 -0.77 26.38 -28.61
N LEU A 247 -0.49 25.09 -28.83
CA LEU A 247 -0.86 24.38 -30.06
C LEU A 247 -2.38 24.35 -30.25
N ARG A 248 -3.14 24.00 -29.20
CA ARG A 248 -4.60 24.02 -29.22
C ARG A 248 -5.16 25.42 -29.48
N ALA A 249 -4.56 26.46 -28.89
CA ALA A 249 -4.96 27.85 -29.14
C ALA A 249 -4.66 28.31 -30.58
N GLN A 250 -3.72 27.67 -31.26
CA GLN A 250 -3.35 27.93 -32.65
C GLN A 250 -4.12 27.05 -33.65
N GLY A 251 -5.03 26.19 -33.19
CA GLY A 251 -5.86 25.33 -34.04
C GLY A 251 -5.21 24.03 -34.48
N TYR A 252 -4.14 23.60 -33.80
CA TYR A 252 -3.48 22.30 -33.98
C TYR A 252 -3.87 21.31 -32.88
#